data_AF-A0AAN7UH66-F1
#
_entry.id   AF-A0AAN7UH66-F1
#
_cell.length_a   1.000
_cell.length_b   1.000
_cell.length_c   1.000
_cell.angle_alpha   90.00
_cell.angle_beta   90.00
_cell.angle_gamma   90.00
#
_symmetry.space_group_name_H-M   'P 1'
#
loop_
_entity.id
_entity.type
_entity.pdbx_description
1 polymer ?
#
loop_
_entity_poly.entity_id
_entity_poly.type
_entity_poly.pdbx_seq_one_letter_code
_entity_poly.pdbx_strand_id
1 'polypeptide(L)'
;MAENSAVAPIYADYSLEIYAKGMLQGCPPVITTDPNKLRLQAKKVMREDAYNYIAGGAGERATMDANRLAFRQWKIVPRMMRPNAPRDLKVALFGEQYGKMKAK
;
A
#
# COMPACT_ATOMS: atom_id res chain seq x y z
N MET A 1 -25.95 7.71 24.77
CA MET A 1 -24.70 6.95 24.56
C MET A 1 -24.42 6.94 23.07
N ALA A 2 -23.66 7.93 22.58
CA ALA A 2 -23.34 8.04 21.17
C ALA A 2 -22.18 7.08 20.87
N GLU A 3 -22.45 6.06 20.06
CA GLU A 3 -21.46 5.12 19.55
C GLU A 3 -20.43 5.90 18.73
N ASN A 4 -19.25 6.12 19.32
CA ASN A 4 -18.12 6.75 18.68
C ASN A 4 -17.53 5.77 17.65
N SER A 5 -18.24 5.59 16.54
CA SER A 5 -17.74 4.85 15.39
C SER A 5 -16.71 5.73 14.69
N ALA A 6 -15.43 5.53 15.04
CA ALA A 6 -14.34 6.13 14.29
C ALA A 6 -14.52 5.76 12.81
N VAL A 7 -14.87 6.75 11.98
CA VAL A 7 -15.01 6.58 10.55
C VAL A 7 -13.65 6.07 10.06
N ALA A 8 -13.65 4.90 9.41
CA ALA A 8 -12.43 4.32 8.89
C ALA A 8 -11.74 5.36 7.98
N PRO A 9 -10.42 5.57 8.10
CA PRO A 9 -9.74 6.57 7.30
C PRO A 9 -10.02 6.34 5.82
N ILE A 10 -10.32 7.40 5.08
CA ILE A 10 -10.34 7.32 3.64
C ILE A 10 -8.87 7.17 3.23
N TYR A 11 -8.45 5.97 2.81
CA TYR A 11 -7.05 5.71 2.45
C TYR A 11 -6.49 6.66 1.38
N ALA A 12 -7.35 7.35 0.62
CA ALA A 12 -6.91 8.40 -0.31
C ALA A 12 -6.32 9.62 0.40
N ASP A 13 -6.68 9.90 1.64
CA ASP A 13 -6.24 11.07 2.41
C ASP A 13 -4.73 11.08 2.67
N TYR A 14 -4.09 9.90 2.69
CA TYR A 14 -2.62 9.81 2.74
C TYR A 14 -1.96 10.55 1.57
N SER A 15 -2.57 10.57 0.39
CA SER A 15 -2.02 11.34 -0.74
C SER A 15 -2.05 12.84 -0.48
N LEU A 16 -3.14 13.35 0.11
CA LEU A 16 -3.30 14.76 0.48
C LEU A 16 -2.30 15.15 1.56
N GLU A 17 -2.07 14.29 2.55
CA GLU A 17 -1.07 14.49 3.60
C GLU A 17 0.35 14.61 3.01
N ILE A 18 0.73 13.72 2.08
CA ILE A 18 2.04 13.77 1.40
C ILE A 18 2.21 15.08 0.64
N TYR A 19 1.18 15.53 -0.10
CA TYR A 19 1.23 16.80 -0.82
C TYR A 19 1.33 17.99 0.14
N ALA A 20 0.51 18.04 1.18
CA ALA A 20 0.52 19.13 2.15
C ALA A 20 1.89 19.25 2.83
N LYS A 21 2.46 18.13 3.31
CA LYS A 21 3.79 18.11 3.93
C LYS A 21 4.90 18.49 2.94
N GLY A 22 4.87 17.92 1.74
CA GLY A 22 5.89 18.17 0.72
C GLY A 22 5.89 19.62 0.23
N MET A 23 4.72 20.18 -0.10
CA MET A 23 4.59 21.51 -0.71
C MET A 23 4.59 22.65 0.31
N LEU A 24 3.86 22.50 1.42
CA LEU A 24 3.68 23.60 2.38
C LEU A 24 4.76 23.61 3.47
N GLN A 25 5.24 22.43 3.85
CA GLN A 25 6.21 22.30 4.94
C GLN A 25 7.63 21.99 4.44
N GLY A 26 7.82 21.80 3.13
CA GLY A 26 9.11 21.43 2.56
C GLY A 26 9.61 20.04 3.00
N CYS A 27 8.69 19.17 3.44
CA CYS A 27 8.97 17.85 3.98
C CYS A 27 8.54 16.76 2.99
N PRO A 28 9.30 16.50 1.91
CA PRO A 28 8.97 15.42 0.99
C PRO A 28 9.08 14.06 1.68
N PRO A 29 8.36 13.03 1.18
CA PRO A 29 8.39 11.71 1.80
C PRO A 29 9.80 11.11 1.70
N VAL A 30 10.28 10.57 2.82
CA VAL A 30 11.58 9.91 2.91
C VAL A 30 11.63 8.64 2.06
N ILE A 31 10.49 7.94 1.95
CA ILE A 31 10.32 6.73 1.16
C ILE A 31 9.64 7.08 -0.15
N THR A 32 10.07 6.47 -1.25
CA THR A 32 9.43 6.65 -2.55
C THR A 32 7.95 6.24 -2.53
N THR A 33 7.11 7.03 -3.20
CA THR A 33 5.70 6.72 -3.44
C THR A 33 5.50 5.76 -4.61
N ASP A 34 6.57 5.38 -5.33
CA ASP A 34 6.54 4.38 -6.40
C ASP A 34 6.99 3.01 -5.86
N PRO A 35 6.08 2.04 -5.72
CA PRO A 35 6.42 0.73 -5.16
C PRO A 35 7.45 -0.05 -6.01
N ASN A 36 7.61 0.28 -7.30
CA ASN A 36 8.61 -0.36 -8.15
C ASN A 36 10.03 0.14 -7.85
N LYS A 37 10.17 1.34 -7.27
CA LYS A 37 11.46 1.94 -6.90
C LYS A 37 11.86 1.63 -5.46
N LEU A 38 10.91 1.24 -4.60
CA LEU A 38 11.16 0.96 -3.18
C LEU A 38 12.31 -0.05 -2.97
N ARG A 39 12.33 -1.12 -3.78
CA ARG A 39 13.39 -2.13 -3.74
C ARG A 39 14.77 -1.55 -4.05
N LEU A 40 14.88 -0.62 -4.99
CA LEU A 40 16.14 0.03 -5.34
C LEU A 40 16.56 1.04 -4.26
N GLN A 41 15.60 1.74 -3.66
CA GLN A 41 15.87 2.63 -2.53
C GLN A 41 16.39 1.84 -1.32
N ALA A 42 15.76 0.70 -1.00
CA ALA A 42 16.19 -0.19 0.08
C ALA A 42 17.62 -0.73 -0.16
N LYS A 43 17.94 -1.15 -1.39
CA LYS A 43 19.29 -1.65 -1.74
C LYS A 43 20.40 -0.64 -1.39
N LYS A 44 20.13 0.66 -1.49
CA LYS A 44 21.15 1.71 -1.23
C LYS A 44 21.51 1.87 0.25
N VAL A 45 20.63 1.45 1.15
CA VAL A 45 20.76 1.74 2.59
C VAL A 45 20.88 0.48 3.46
N MET A 46 20.49 -0.68 2.94
CA MET A 46 20.56 -1.95 3.65
C MET A 46 21.96 -2.57 3.56
N ARG A 47 22.32 -3.36 4.56
CA ARG A 47 23.45 -4.29 4.44
C ARG A 47 23.19 -5.29 3.31
N GLU A 48 24.24 -5.61 2.57
CA GLU A 48 24.16 -6.46 1.37
C GLU A 48 23.59 -7.86 1.67
N ASP A 49 24.00 -8.48 2.78
CA ASP A 49 23.53 -9.78 3.22
C ASP A 49 22.03 -9.79 3.54
N ALA A 50 21.58 -8.82 4.33
CA ALA A 50 20.17 -8.64 4.67
C ALA A 50 19.31 -8.34 3.44
N TYR A 51 19.81 -7.49 2.54
CA TYR A 51 19.11 -7.19 1.29
C TYR A 51 18.95 -8.44 0.43
N ASN A 52 20.04 -9.20 0.22
CA ASN A 52 20.01 -10.40 -0.62
C ASN A 52 19.12 -11.50 -0.04
N TYR A 53 19.06 -11.63 1.28
CA TYR A 53 18.13 -12.55 1.94
C TYR A 53 16.66 -12.21 1.65
N ILE A 54 16.30 -10.93 1.72
CA ILE A 54 14.90 -10.47 1.52
C ILE A 54 14.52 -10.40 0.04
N ALA A 55 15.44 -9.92 -0.81
CA ALA A 55 15.18 -9.71 -2.23
C ALA A 55 15.38 -10.97 -3.08
N GLY A 56 15.99 -12.01 -2.50
CA GLY A 56 16.23 -13.29 -3.15
C GLY A 56 14.95 -14.06 -3.47
N GLY A 57 15.09 -15.06 -4.34
CA GLY A 57 14.07 -16.06 -4.63
C GLY A 57 14.72 -17.33 -5.15
N ALA A 58 13.94 -18.39 -5.33
CA ALA A 58 14.46 -19.68 -5.74
C ALA A 58 14.97 -19.68 -7.20
N GLY A 59 16.17 -20.22 -7.41
CA GLY A 59 16.79 -20.37 -8.73
C GLY A 59 16.92 -19.04 -9.47
N GLU A 60 16.55 -19.03 -10.75
CA GLU A 60 16.55 -17.82 -11.59
C GLU A 60 15.50 -16.77 -11.16
N ARG A 61 14.57 -17.12 -10.25
CA ARG A 61 13.41 -16.31 -9.81
C ARG A 61 12.28 -16.19 -10.84
N ALA A 62 12.23 -17.10 -11.82
CA ALA A 62 11.17 -17.13 -12.84
C ALA A 62 9.76 -17.13 -12.23
N THR A 63 9.55 -17.82 -11.10
CA THR A 63 8.26 -17.82 -10.39
C THR A 63 7.92 -16.47 -9.78
N MET A 64 8.89 -15.69 -9.30
CA MET A 64 8.65 -14.34 -8.79
C MET A 64 8.21 -13.39 -9.92
N ASP A 65 8.83 -13.52 -11.10
CA ASP A 65 8.45 -12.76 -12.28
C ASP A 65 7.06 -13.17 -12.77
N ALA A 66 6.75 -14.47 -12.76
CA ALA A 66 5.44 -15.00 -13.08
C ALA A 66 4.33 -14.45 -12.16
N ASN A 67 4.59 -14.33 -10.85
CA ASN A 67 3.65 -13.73 -9.90
C ASN A 67 3.28 -12.29 -10.30
N ARG A 68 4.25 -11.48 -10.74
CA ARG A 68 3.99 -10.10 -11.20
C ARG A 68 3.26 -10.08 -12.55
N LEU A 69 3.63 -10.98 -13.46
CA LEU A 69 3.00 -11.08 -14.77
C LEU A 69 1.51 -11.45 -14.65
N ALA A 70 1.14 -12.32 -13.72
CA ALA A 70 -0.24 -12.75 -13.51
C ALA A 70 -1.20 -11.56 -13.32
N PHE A 71 -0.81 -10.54 -12.54
CA PHE A 71 -1.65 -9.34 -12.36
C PHE A 71 -1.78 -8.49 -13.63
N ARG A 72 -0.78 -8.50 -14.52
CA ARG A 72 -0.83 -7.70 -15.76
C ARG A 72 -1.81 -8.25 -16.78
N GLN A 73 -2.17 -9.52 -16.67
CA GLN A 73 -3.14 -10.17 -17.55
C GLN A 73 -4.57 -9.67 -17.32
N TRP A 74 -4.87 -9.16 -16.11
CA TRP A 74 -6.19 -8.66 -15.75
C TRP A 74 -6.27 -7.14 -15.84
N LYS A 75 -7.43 -6.63 -16.29
CA LYS A 75 -7.72 -5.19 -16.40
C LYS A 75 -8.97 -4.86 -15.62
N ILE A 76 -8.91 -3.81 -14.79
CA ILE A 76 -10.09 -3.26 -14.13
C ILE A 76 -10.83 -2.39 -15.15
N VAL A 77 -12.10 -2.71 -15.43
CA VAL A 77 -12.94 -1.92 -16.32
C VAL A 77 -13.55 -0.74 -15.53
N PRO A 78 -13.29 0.52 -15.92
CA PRO A 78 -13.89 1.67 -15.25
C PRO A 78 -15.43 1.66 -15.35
N ARG A 79 -16.11 1.94 -14.25
CA ARG A 79 -17.57 2.05 -14.17
C ARG A 79 -17.95 3.48 -13.84
N MET A 80 -18.29 4.25 -14.86
CA MET A 80 -18.59 5.69 -14.72
C MET A 80 -19.94 5.93 -14.02
N MET A 81 -20.06 7.09 -13.36
CA MET A 81 -21.29 7.57 -12.70
C MET A 81 -21.87 6.62 -11.65
N ARG A 82 -21.00 5.95 -10.88
CA ARG A 82 -21.42 5.12 -9.74
C ARG A 82 -21.00 5.80 -8.44
N PRO A 83 -21.93 6.04 -7.49
CA PRO A 83 -21.54 6.50 -6.16
C PRO A 83 -20.66 5.42 -5.52
N ASN A 84 -19.47 5.80 -5.10
CA ASN A 84 -18.46 4.87 -4.59
C ASN A 84 -17.76 5.38 -3.32
N ALA A 85 -18.29 6.44 -2.72
CA ALA A 85 -17.80 7.04 -1.49
C ALA A 85 -18.93 7.08 -0.45
N PRO A 86 -18.65 6.72 0.82
CA PRO A 86 -17.39 6.17 1.34
C PRO A 86 -17.13 4.73 0.85
N ARG A 87 -15.85 4.32 0.77
CA ARG A 87 -15.48 2.93 0.47
C ARG A 87 -15.35 2.15 1.77
N ASP A 88 -16.17 1.12 1.94
CA ASP A 88 -15.96 0.15 3.01
C ASP A 88 -14.96 -0.93 2.56
N LEU A 89 -13.84 -1.02 3.27
CA LEU A 89 -12.78 -2.00 3.04
C LEU A 89 -12.65 -3.01 4.20
N LYS A 90 -13.63 -3.04 5.11
CA LYS A 90 -13.65 -4.01 6.21
C LYS A 90 -13.88 -5.43 5.68
N VAL A 91 -13.32 -6.41 6.37
CA VAL A 91 -13.50 -7.83 6.04
C VAL A 91 -13.55 -8.68 7.31
N ALA A 92 -14.44 -9.67 7.34
CA ALA A 92 -14.50 -10.66 8.41
C ALA A 92 -13.71 -11.90 8.00
N LEU A 93 -12.69 -12.29 8.78
CA LEU A 93 -11.95 -13.53 8.58
C LEU A 93 -11.98 -14.31 9.90
N PHE A 94 -12.47 -15.55 9.86
CA PHE A 94 -12.55 -16.46 11.02
C PHE A 94 -13.29 -15.87 12.24
N GLY A 95 -14.30 -15.04 12.01
CA GLY A 95 -15.06 -14.36 13.07
C GLY A 95 -14.44 -13.07 13.59
N GLU A 96 -13.24 -12.69 13.10
CA GLU A 96 -12.57 -11.43 13.45
C GLU A 96 -12.76 -10.39 12.34
N GLN A 97 -13.02 -9.14 12.72
CA GLN A 97 -13.23 -8.01 11.81
C GLN A 97 -11.94 -7.21 11.60
N TYR A 98 -11.46 -7.17 10.36
CA TYR A 98 -10.29 -6.41 9.90
C TYR A 98 -10.73 -5.10 9.21
N GLY A 99 -9.83 -4.12 9.19
CA GLY A 99 -10.11 -2.78 8.62
C GLY A 99 -10.55 -1.73 9.66
N LYS A 100 -10.57 -2.09 10.96
CA LYS A 100 -10.58 -1.13 12.07
C LYS A 100 -9.13 -0.81 12.42
N MET A 101 -8.74 0.48 12.44
CA MET A 101 -7.46 0.83 13.05
C MET A 101 -7.54 0.59 14.55
N LYS A 102 -6.62 -0.20 15.10
CA LYS A 102 -6.36 -0.17 16.54
C LYS A 102 -5.73 1.19 16.84
N ALA A 103 -6.32 1.94 17.76
CA ALA A 103 -5.67 3.12 18.32
C ALA A 103 -4.31 2.70 18.86
N LYS A 104 -3.26 3.43 18.48
CA LYS A 104 -1.90 3.22 18.98
C LYS A 104 -1.78 3.79 20.39
#